data_AF-A0A7G8G1N2-F1
#
_entry.id   AF-A0A7G8G1N2-F1
#
_cell.length_a   1.000
_cell.length_b   1.000
_cell.length_c   1.000
_cell.angle_alpha   90.00
_cell.angle_beta   90.00
_cell.angle_gamma   90.00
#
_symmetry.space_group_name_H-M   'P 1'
#
loop_
_entity.id
_entity.type
_entity.pdbx_description
1 polymer ?
#
loop_
_entity_poly.entity_id
_entity_poly.type
_entity_poly.pdbx_seq_one_letter_code
_entity_poly.pdbx_strand_id
1 'polypeptide(L)' 'MELKSSSGRVFSEQQAIDLLVSLVASDANSDKKWRGFYNSLSPTELQQEWDEHWQ' A
#
# COMPACT_ATOMS: atom_id res chain seq x y z
N MET A 1 6.55 7.38 -7.22
CA MET A 1 7.35 6.89 -6.07
C MET A 1 7.66 5.42 -6.26
N GLU A 2 8.74 4.90 -5.67
CA GLU A 2 9.09 3.47 -5.69
C GLU A 2 9.21 2.95 -4.26
N LEU A 3 8.54 1.83 -3.96
CA LEU A 3 8.52 1.20 -2.63
C LEU A 3 9.33 -0.10 -2.68
N LYS A 4 10.13 -0.36 -1.65
CA LYS A 4 11.02 -1.52 -1.60
C LYS A 4 10.64 -2.41 -0.43
N SER A 5 10.52 -3.70 -0.68
CA SER A 5 10.45 -4.69 0.40
C SER A 5 11.84 -5.04 0.93
N SER A 6 11.90 -5.62 2.12
CA SER A 6 13.12 -6.23 2.71
C SER A 6 13.82 -7.23 1.77
N SER A 7 13.06 -7.89 0.90
CA SER A 7 13.61 -8.81 -0.11
C SER A 7 14.34 -8.13 -1.26
N GLY A 8 14.35 -6.79 -1.31
CA GLY A 8 14.95 -5.98 -2.38
C GLY A 8 14.04 -5.80 -3.60
N ARG A 9 12.83 -6.37 -3.58
CA ARG A 9 11.84 -6.18 -4.66
C ARG A 9 11.28 -4.76 -4.63
N VAL A 10 11.25 -4.14 -5.81
CA VAL A 10 10.71 -2.80 -6.04
C VAL A 10 9.27 -2.89 -6.55
N PHE A 11 8.41 -2.04 -6.02
CA PHE A 11 7.01 -1.91 -6.37
C PHE A 11 6.73 -0.48 -6.79
N SER A 12 5.89 -0.31 -7.81
CA SER A 12 5.30 1.00 -8.08
C SER A 12 4.31 1.36 -6.97
N GLU A 13 4.03 2.65 -6.85
CA GLU A 13 3.03 3.18 -5.92
C GLU A 13 1.69 2.42 -5.99
N GLN A 14 1.15 2.23 -7.21
CA GLN A 14 -0.11 1.51 -7.40
C GLN A 14 -0.02 0.03 -7.00
N GLN A 15 1.12 -0.64 -7.27
CA GLN A 15 1.32 -2.02 -6.85
C GLN A 15 1.39 -2.16 -5.33
N ALA A 16 2.02 -1.21 -4.65
CA ALA A 16 2.08 -1.20 -3.20
C ALA A 16 0.72 -0.92 -2.57
N ILE A 17 -0.04 0.03 -3.13
CA ILE A 17 -1.43 0.29 -2.73
C ILE A 17 -2.27 -0.98 -2.88
N ASP A 18 -2.18 -1.68 -4.00
CA ASP A 18 -2.92 -2.93 -4.22
C ASP A 18 -2.58 -3.99 -3.17
N LEU A 19 -1.30 -4.11 -2.79
CA LEU A 19 -0.86 -5.03 -1.75
C LEU A 19 -1.37 -4.63 -0.36
N LEU A 20 -1.25 -3.35 0.00
CA LEU A 20 -1.77 -2.81 1.26
C LEU A 20 -3.28 -3.03 1.38
N VAL A 21 -4.05 -2.71 0.34
CA VAL A 21 -5.50 -2.97 0.30
C VAL A 21 -5.79 -4.46 0.49
N SER A 22 -5.03 -5.35 -0.15
CA SER A 22 -5.24 -6.80 -0.03
C SER A 22 -5.04 -7.34 1.38
N LEU A 23 -4.30 -6.64 2.25
CA LEU A 23 -4.15 -7.02 3.66
C LEU A 23 -5.37 -6.67 4.51
N VAL A 24 -6.06 -5.57 4.18
CA VAL A 24 -7.09 -4.97 5.05
C VAL A 24 -8.51 -5.10 4.50
N ALA A 25 -8.68 -5.34 3.20
CA ALA A 25 -9.99 -5.47 2.56
C ALA A 25 -10.46 -6.93 2.51
N SER A 26 -11.55 -7.23 3.22
CA SER A 26 -12.20 -8.55 3.20
C SER A 26 -13.36 -8.66 2.19
N ASP A 27 -13.79 -7.54 1.61
CA ASP A 27 -14.90 -7.46 0.67
C ASP A 27 -14.72 -6.29 -0.33
N ALA A 28 -15.51 -6.29 -1.40
CA ALA A 28 -15.41 -5.30 -2.48
C ALA A 28 -15.76 -3.86 -2.08
N ASN A 29 -16.54 -3.66 -1.02
CA ASN A 29 -16.85 -2.33 -0.51
C ASN A 29 -15.69 -1.80 0.35
N SER A 30 -15.10 -2.68 1.16
CA SER A 30 -13.88 -2.39 1.92
C SER A 30 -12.68 -2.13 1.00
N ASP A 31 -12.54 -2.86 -0.11
CA ASP A 31 -11.50 -2.62 -1.14
C ASP A 31 -11.53 -1.18 -1.64
N LYS A 32 -12.68 -0.72 -2.13
CA LYS A 32 -12.85 0.65 -2.64
C LYS A 32 -12.53 1.70 -1.58
N LYS A 33 -12.95 1.47 -0.33
CA LYS A 33 -12.68 2.38 0.78
C LYS A 33 -11.17 2.48 1.06
N TRP A 34 -10.51 1.35 1.25
CA TRP A 34 -9.08 1.31 1.58
C TRP A 34 -8.22 1.79 0.42
N ARG A 35 -8.59 1.45 -0.81
CA ARG A 35 -7.92 1.97 -2.00
C ARG A 35 -8.03 3.49 -2.09
N GLY A 36 -9.20 4.06 -1.80
CA GLY A 36 -9.38 5.51 -1.70
C GLY A 36 -8.53 6.14 -0.61
N PHE A 37 -8.46 5.50 0.56
CA PHE A 37 -7.62 5.93 1.67
C PHE A 37 -6.12 5.96 1.28
N TYR A 38 -5.57 4.85 0.79
CA TYR A 38 -4.15 4.77 0.42
C TYR A 38 -3.78 5.69 -0.75
N ASN A 39 -4.70 5.93 -1.71
CA ASN A 39 -4.47 6.92 -2.78
C ASN A 39 -4.53 8.37 -2.28
N SER A 40 -5.12 8.63 -1.11
CA SER A 40 -5.17 9.97 -0.51
C SER A 40 -3.94 10.29 0.35
N LEU A 41 -3.12 9.29 0.67
CA LEU A 41 -1.91 9.46 1.47
C LEU A 41 -0.83 10.22 0.71
N SER A 42 -0.07 11.01 1.44
CA SER A 42 1.17 11.58 0.94
C SER A 42 2.21 10.47 0.70
N PRO A 43 3.21 10.68 -0.18
CA PRO A 43 4.28 9.71 -0.41
C PRO A 43 4.96 9.22 0.88
N THR A 44 5.19 10.12 1.84
CA THR A 44 5.81 9.77 3.13
C THR A 44 4.91 8.89 3.99
N GLU A 45 3.60 9.15 4.01
CA GLU A 45 2.63 8.36 4.77
C GLU A 45 2.49 6.96 4.16
N LEU A 46 2.46 6.88 2.83
CA LEU A 46 2.43 5.60 2.13
C LEU A 46 3.71 4.78 2.35
N GLN A 47 4.88 5.44 2.39
CA GLN A 47 6.15 4.80 2.75
C GLN A 47 6.08 4.19 4.16
N GLN A 48 5.54 4.94 5.12
CA GLN A 48 5.44 4.49 6.50
C GLN A 48 4.54 3.26 6.62
N GLU A 49 3.33 3.30 6.04
CA GLU A 49 2.40 2.16 6.03
C GLU A 49 3.03 0.93 5.36
N TRP A 50 3.78 1.15 4.27
CA TRP A 50 4.50 0.07 3.59
C TRP A 50 5.59 -0.54 4.47
N ASP A 51 6.41 0.30 5.11
CA ASP A 51 7.52 -0.13 5.97
C ASP A 51 7.01 -0.92 7.19
N GLU A 52 5.83 -0.63 7.73
CA GLU A 52 5.22 -1.40 8.84
C GLU A 52 4.91 -2.86 8.48
N HIS A 53 4.69 -3.15 7.20
CA HIS A 53 4.29 -4.47 6.73
C HIS A 53 5.37 -5.19 5.92
N TRP A 54 6.33 -4.47 5.33
CA TRP A 54 7.33 -4.99 4.40
C TRP A 54 8.78 -4.60 4.72
N GLN A 55 9.07 -4.16 5.96
CA GLN A 55 10.45 -3.97 6.45
C GLN A 55 11.29 -5.25 6.53
#